data_AF-A0A7X5N401-F1
#
_entry.id   AF-A0A7X5N401-F1
#
_cell.length_a   1.000
_cell.length_b   1.000
_cell.length_c   1.000
_cell.angle_alpha   90.00
_cell.angle_beta   90.00
_cell.angle_gamma   90.00
#
_symmetry.space_group_name_H-M   'P 1'
#
loop_
_entity.id
_entity.type
_entity.pdbx_description
1 polymer ?
#
loop_
_entity_poly.entity_id
_entity_poly.type
_entity_poly.pdbx_seq_one_letter_code
_entity_poly.pdbx_strand_id
1 'polypeptide(L)'
;GVSGNKSLALRDLARRERDGEIPSLRRLAFMDEEAIVQALIPVRGIGRWTVEMMLMFRLGRPDLLPVDDLGVRKGAQRVDRQERMPTPKEL
;
A
#
# COMPACT_ATOMS: atom_id res chain seq x y z
N GLY A 1 11.94 9.92 16.10
CA GLY A 1 10.55 10.34 15.78
C GLY A 1 10.27 10.11 14.31
N VAL A 2 9.02 10.31 13.86
CA VAL A 2 8.67 10.26 12.42
C VAL A 2 8.93 11.62 11.75
N SER A 3 9.06 11.65 10.41
CA SER A 3 9.24 12.90 9.68
C SER A 3 7.99 13.79 9.75
N GLY A 4 8.15 15.11 9.52
CA GLY A 4 7.02 16.04 9.54
C GLY A 4 5.88 15.65 8.60
N ASN A 5 6.20 15.19 7.38
CA ASN A 5 5.20 14.69 6.44
C ASN A 5 4.46 13.44 6.95
N LYS A 6 5.16 12.52 7.62
CA LYS A 6 4.52 11.36 8.25
C LYS A 6 3.64 11.75 9.44
N SER A 7 4.06 12.74 10.24
CA SER A 7 3.21 13.29 11.30
C SER A 7 1.91 13.88 10.74
N LEU A 8 1.97 14.61 9.63
CA LEU A 8 0.78 15.16 8.96
C LEU A 8 -0.12 14.05 8.39
N ALA A 9 0.48 13.01 7.80
CA ALA A 9 -0.26 11.84 7.30
C ALA A 9 -1.01 11.12 8.42
N LEU A 10 -0.35 10.88 9.57
CA LEU A 10 -0.97 10.25 10.74
C LEU A 10 -2.12 11.08 11.30
N ARG A 11 -1.97 12.41 11.36
CA ARG A 11 -3.05 13.32 11.80
C ARG A 11 -4.24 13.30 10.86
N ASP A 12 -3.98 13.32 9.55
CA ASP A 12 -5.04 13.24 8.53
C ASP A 12 -5.80 11.91 8.62
N LEU A 13 -5.08 10.79 8.72
CA LEU A 13 -5.68 9.46 8.90
C LEU A 13 -6.57 9.40 10.14
N ALA A 14 -6.06 9.86 11.28
CA ALA A 14 -6.82 9.86 12.54
C ALA A 14 -8.05 10.77 12.50
N ARG A 15 -7.98 11.90 11.79
CA ARG A 15 -9.16 12.78 11.59
C ARG A 15 -10.22 12.06 10.75
N ARG A 16 -9.84 11.53 9.59
CA ARG A 16 -10.76 10.86 8.66
C ARG A 16 -11.41 9.61 9.25
N GLU A 17 -10.67 8.86 10.06
CA GLU A 17 -11.21 7.71 10.80
C GLU A 17 -12.28 8.14 11.81
N ARG A 18 -11.99 9.18 12.60
CA ARG A 18 -12.96 9.78 13.54
C ARG A 18 -14.22 10.30 12.84
N ASP A 19 -14.06 10.89 11.67
CA ASP A 19 -15.15 11.45 10.87
C ASP A 19 -15.94 10.36 10.10
N GLY A 20 -15.53 9.10 10.19
CA GLY A 20 -16.20 7.96 9.55
C GLY A 20 -15.95 7.85 8.03
N GLU A 21 -14.96 8.58 7.51
CA GLU A 21 -14.61 8.57 6.08
C GLU A 21 -13.81 7.33 5.67
N ILE A 22 -13.22 6.62 6.64
CA ILE A 22 -12.42 5.41 6.40
C ILE A 22 -13.27 4.16 6.68
N PRO A 23 -13.37 3.21 5.74
CA PRO A 23 -14.06 1.94 5.99
C PRO A 23 -13.44 1.19 7.18
N SER A 24 -14.30 0.60 8.03
CA SER A 24 -13.83 -0.22 9.14
C SER A 24 -13.04 -1.44 8.65
N LEU A 25 -12.13 -1.96 9.48
CA LEU A 25 -11.36 -3.17 9.14
C LEU A 25 -12.25 -4.36 8.75
N ARG A 26 -13.41 -4.51 9.41
CA ARG A 26 -14.40 -5.55 9.06
C ARG A 26 -14.93 -5.34 7.64
N ARG A 27 -15.24 -4.10 7.26
CA ARG A 27 -15.71 -3.78 5.91
C ARG A 27 -14.62 -4.03 4.87
N LEU A 28 -13.39 -3.59 5.16
CA LEU A 28 -12.23 -3.77 4.28
C LEU A 28 -11.96 -5.25 3.96
N ALA A 29 -12.17 -6.17 4.91
CA ALA A 29 -11.97 -7.61 4.68
C ALA A 29 -12.83 -8.20 3.54
N PHE A 30 -13.99 -7.58 3.24
CA PHE A 30 -14.91 -8.02 2.20
C PHE A 30 -14.88 -7.13 0.95
N MET A 31 -14.02 -6.12 0.91
CA MET A 31 -13.86 -5.25 -0.26
C MET A 31 -12.80 -5.81 -1.21
N ASP A 32 -13.00 -5.54 -2.49
CA ASP A 32 -12.00 -5.76 -3.53
C ASP A 32 -10.79 -4.85 -3.34
N GLU A 33 -9.62 -5.32 -3.76
CA GLU A 33 -8.36 -4.58 -3.62
C GLU A 33 -8.44 -3.16 -4.18
N GLU A 34 -8.90 -2.99 -5.42
CA GLU A 34 -8.96 -1.67 -6.04
C GLU A 34 -9.93 -0.75 -5.30
N ALA A 35 -11.04 -1.28 -4.77
CA ALA A 35 -11.96 -0.49 -3.95
C ALA A 35 -11.31 -0.02 -2.64
N ILE A 36 -10.46 -0.84 -2.02
CA ILE A 36 -9.68 -0.45 -0.83
C ILE A 36 -8.66 0.62 -1.18
N VAL A 37 -7.95 0.47 -2.30
CA VAL A 37 -7.00 1.46 -2.79
C VAL A 37 -7.68 2.82 -3.00
N GLN A 38 -8.80 2.86 -3.71
CA GLN A 38 -9.55 4.10 -3.95
C GLN A 38 -10.09 4.72 -2.65
N ALA A 39 -10.48 3.90 -1.67
CA ALA A 39 -10.95 4.40 -0.38
C ALA A 39 -9.84 5.04 0.48
N LEU A 40 -8.58 4.60 0.32
CA LEU A 40 -7.47 5.02 1.19
C LEU A 40 -6.52 6.05 0.55
N ILE A 41 -6.43 6.12 -0.78
CA ILE A 41 -5.64 7.13 -1.52
C ILE A 41 -5.95 8.59 -1.11
N PRO A 42 -7.21 8.98 -0.78
CA PRO A 42 -7.49 10.35 -0.34
C PRO A 42 -6.79 10.77 0.95
N VAL A 43 -6.30 9.82 1.75
CA VAL A 43 -5.56 10.11 2.98
C VAL A 43 -4.17 10.64 2.63
N ARG A 44 -3.80 11.78 3.21
CA ARG A 44 -2.49 12.39 2.99
C ARG A 44 -1.36 11.37 3.24
N GLY A 45 -0.49 11.20 2.26
CA GLY A 45 0.72 10.37 2.39
C GLY A 45 0.47 8.86 2.28
N ILE A 46 -0.76 8.43 1.98
CA ILE A 46 -1.08 7.05 1.61
C ILE A 46 -1.16 6.96 0.08
N GLY A 47 -0.23 6.22 -0.51
CA GLY A 47 -0.29 5.83 -1.92
C GLY A 47 -0.63 4.35 -2.08
N ARG A 48 -0.77 3.90 -3.34
CA ARG A 48 -1.06 2.50 -3.67
C ARG A 48 -0.14 1.52 -2.94
N TRP A 49 1.18 1.71 -3.02
CA TRP A 49 2.16 0.87 -2.33
C TRP A 49 1.88 0.73 -0.83
N THR A 50 1.50 1.82 -0.14
CA THR A 50 1.17 1.76 1.30
C THR A 50 -0.08 0.92 1.56
N VAL A 51 -1.08 1.01 0.67
CA VAL A 51 -2.29 0.19 0.75
C VAL A 51 -1.96 -1.28 0.50
N GLU A 52 -1.15 -1.57 -0.51
CA GLU A 52 -0.67 -2.93 -0.82
C GLU A 52 0.06 -3.57 0.39
N MET A 53 0.89 -2.79 1.12
CA MET A 53 1.50 -3.27 2.37
C MET A 53 0.44 -3.62 3.43
N MET A 54 -0.63 -2.83 3.54
CA MET A 54 -1.73 -3.12 4.46
C MET A 54 -2.51 -4.37 4.02
N LEU A 55 -2.77 -4.54 2.71
CA LEU A 55 -3.45 -5.71 2.18
C LEU A 55 -2.66 -7.00 2.47
N MET A 56 -1.34 -7.00 2.28
CA MET A 56 -0.49 -8.14 2.61
C MET A 56 -0.37 -8.38 4.12
N PHE A 57 0.06 -7.39 4.89
CA PHE A 57 0.44 -7.62 6.30
C PHE A 57 -0.72 -7.52 7.29
N ARG A 58 -1.79 -6.78 6.95
CA ARG A 58 -2.95 -6.62 7.84
C ARG A 58 -4.14 -7.47 7.42
N LEU A 59 -4.43 -7.58 6.13
CA LEU A 59 -5.55 -8.39 5.63
C LEU A 59 -5.13 -9.79 5.15
N GLY A 60 -3.83 -10.06 5.00
CA GLY A 60 -3.34 -11.37 4.59
C GLY A 60 -3.75 -11.77 3.17
N ARG A 61 -3.95 -10.80 2.27
CA ARG A 61 -4.29 -11.08 0.86
C ARG A 61 -3.11 -11.80 0.20
N PRO A 62 -3.28 -13.04 -0.30
CA PRO A 62 -2.17 -13.85 -0.80
C PRO A 62 -1.79 -13.54 -2.25
N ASP A 63 -2.69 -12.94 -3.03
CA ASP A 63 -2.54 -12.71 -4.47
C ASP A 63 -2.26 -11.23 -4.75
N LEU A 64 -1.12 -10.74 -4.24
CA LEU A 64 -0.70 -9.35 -4.40
C LEU A 64 0.82 -9.29 -4.65
N LEU A 65 1.21 -8.70 -5.77
CA LEU A 65 2.60 -8.40 -6.10
C LEU A 65 2.80 -6.88 -6.16
N PRO A 66 3.48 -6.25 -5.19
CA PRO A 66 3.65 -4.79 -5.17
C PRO A 66 4.76 -4.39 -6.16
N VAL A 67 4.39 -4.23 -7.43
CA VAL A 67 5.33 -4.01 -8.56
C VAL A 67 6.15 -2.73 -8.45
N ASP A 68 5.67 -1.75 -7.67
CA ASP A 68 6.41 -0.51 -7.38
C ASP A 68 7.41 -0.65 -6.22
N ASP A 69 7.40 -1.79 -5.51
CA ASP A 69 8.30 -2.04 -4.39
C ASP A 69 9.75 -2.29 -4.88
N LEU A 70 10.67 -1.49 -4.35
CA LEU A 70 12.09 -1.60 -4.70
C LEU A 70 12.69 -2.95 -4.28
N GLY A 71 12.26 -3.51 -3.16
CA GLY A 71 12.70 -4.80 -2.67
C GLY A 71 12.25 -5.93 -3.58
N VAL A 72 10.98 -5.94 -3.98
CA VAL A 72 10.43 -6.90 -4.96
C VAL A 72 11.17 -6.82 -6.28
N ARG A 73 11.35 -5.61 -6.83
CA ARG A 73 12.08 -5.42 -8.10
C ARG A 73 13.53 -5.88 -8.03
N LYS A 74 14.23 -5.61 -6.93
CA LYS A 74 15.60 -6.12 -6.69
C LYS A 74 15.64 -7.63 -6.50
N GLY A 75 14.63 -8.19 -5.83
CA GLY A 75 14.46 -9.64 -5.67
C GLY A 75 14.32 -10.32 -7.02
N ALA A 76 13.39 -9.85 -7.85
CA ALA A 76 13.19 -10.34 -9.22
C ALA A 76 14.46 -10.24 -10.07
N GLN A 77 15.14 -9.08 -10.05
CA GLN A 77 16.43 -8.91 -10.74
C GLN A 77 17.43 -10.01 -10.37
N ARG A 78 17.55 -10.33 -9.08
CA ARG A 78 18.48 -11.33 -8.57
C ARG A 78 18.07 -12.75 -8.96
N VAL A 79 16.80 -13.09 -8.80
CA VAL A 79 16.26 -14.43 -9.11
C VAL A 79 16.42 -14.73 -10.59
N ASP A 80 16.11 -13.76 -11.45
CA ASP A 80 16.12 -13.90 -12.90
C ASP A 80 17.47 -13.59 -13.54
N ARG A 81 18.47 -13.20 -12.75
CA ARG A 81 19.83 -12.84 -13.18
C ARG A 81 19.84 -11.73 -14.26
N GLN A 82 18.94 -10.76 -14.12
CA GLN A 82 18.85 -9.63 -15.06
C GLN A 82 19.96 -8.60 -14.79
N GLU A 83 20.56 -8.07 -15.86
CA GLU A 83 21.62 -7.04 -15.75
C GLU A 83 21.10 -5.73 -15.15
N ARG A 84 19.85 -5.37 -15.46
CA ARG A 84 19.16 -4.19 -14.93
C ARG A 84 17.94 -4.60 -14.12
N MET A 85 17.52 -3.72 -13.21
CA MET A 85 16.29 -3.92 -12.45
C MET A 85 15.07 -3.84 -13.39
N PRO A 86 14.12 -4.80 -13.33
CA PRO A 86 12.91 -4.75 -14.14
C PRO A 86 12.06 -3.52 -13.79
N THR A 87 11.37 -2.96 -14.77
CA THR A 87 10.33 -1.95 -14.60
C THR A 87 9.05 -2.58 -14.04
N PRO A 88 8.11 -1.81 -13.47
CA PRO A 88 6.85 -2.37 -12.98
C PRO A 88 6.04 -3.14 -14.02
N LYS A 89 6.22 -2.85 -15.32
CA LYS A 89 5.57 -3.58 -16.43
C LYS A 89 6.29 -4.87 -16.82
N GLU A 90 7.54 -5.05 -16.38
CA GLU A 90 8.37 -6.22 -16.66
C GLU A 90 8.32 -7.26 -15.53
N LEU A 91 7.62 -6.94 -14.44
CA LEU A 91 7.21 -7.89 -13.39
C LEU A 91 5.85 -8.48 -13.76
#